data_AF-A0A1H2Y9N2-F1
#
_entry.id   AF-A0A1H2Y9N2-F1
#
_cell.length_a   1.000
_cell.length_b   1.000
_cell.length_c   1.000
_cell.angle_alpha   90.00
_cell.angle_beta   90.00
_cell.angle_gamma   90.00
#
_symmetry.space_group_name_H-M   'P 1'
#
loop_
_entity.id
_entity.type
_entity.pdbx_description
1 polymer ?
#
loop_
_entity_poly.entity_id
_entity_poly.type
_entity_poly.pdbx_seq_one_letter_code
_entity_poly.pdbx_strand_id
1 'polypeptide(L)'
;MKLFTDAEYPADPYPGARPDHSFVHFDGAGHSLDTAPDGWRERQAVLAYGSNACPSKITWLREELGLQGPVVVVRARSVGLAAVWASGLRVRDGQRPTTLVAMPGVVEWHAVWFATPEQIEVLDVCEARGSRHHLSRLHTGTITLEDGTELDDVCAYVGATDVRFPLLVDGVPVRVAEVPQCEAVGLEGSPGTSHGIEITLL
;
A
#
# COMPACT_ATOMS: atom_id res chain seq x y z
N MET A 1 -8.51 12.49 19.56
CA MET A 1 -7.68 11.82 20.60
C MET A 1 -6.51 11.16 19.90
N LYS A 2 -5.28 11.43 20.35
CA LYS A 2 -4.08 10.74 19.86
C LYS A 2 -4.11 9.28 20.30
N LEU A 3 -3.93 8.36 19.36
CA LEU A 3 -3.92 6.91 19.59
C LEU A 3 -2.50 6.38 19.74
N PHE A 4 -1.59 6.85 18.89
CA PHE A 4 -0.21 6.39 18.83
C PHE A 4 0.73 7.45 18.22
N THR A 5 2.03 7.16 18.27
CA THR A 5 3.10 7.89 17.59
C THR A 5 3.75 7.05 16.50
N ASP A 6 4.43 7.71 15.56
CA ASP A 6 5.21 7.02 14.52
C ASP A 6 6.29 6.09 15.08
N ALA A 7 6.84 6.41 16.26
CA ALA A 7 7.86 5.57 16.91
C ALA A 7 7.36 4.15 17.23
N GLU A 8 6.05 3.98 17.43
CA GLU A 8 5.41 2.68 17.64
C GLU A 8 5.22 1.90 16.33
N TYR A 9 5.32 2.60 15.19
CA TYR A 9 5.16 2.05 13.86
C TYR A 9 6.33 2.42 12.95
N PRO A 10 7.53 1.86 13.20
CA PRO A 10 8.72 2.17 12.43
C PRO A 10 8.59 1.69 10.97
N ALA A 11 9.23 2.42 10.06
CA ALA A 11 9.27 2.07 8.63
C ALA A 11 10.16 0.85 8.34
N ASP A 12 11.08 0.53 9.26
CA ASP A 12 11.96 -0.63 9.16
C ASP A 12 11.62 -1.70 10.23
N PRO A 13 11.74 -2.99 9.88
CA PRO A 13 12.02 -3.51 8.54
C PRO A 13 10.84 -3.24 7.58
N TYR A 14 11.15 -2.98 6.32
CA TYR A 14 10.13 -2.79 5.28
C TYR A 14 9.16 -3.98 5.20
N PRO A 15 7.85 -3.78 4.94
CA PRO A 15 7.19 -2.52 4.57
C PRO A 15 6.90 -1.56 5.73
N GLY A 16 7.39 -1.86 6.92
CA GLY A 16 7.12 -1.09 8.14
C GLY A 16 5.94 -1.66 8.90
N ALA A 17 5.93 -1.39 10.22
CA ALA A 17 4.86 -1.77 11.10
C ALA A 17 3.58 -0.97 10.79
N ARG A 18 2.41 -1.59 11.03
CA ARG A 18 1.10 -1.06 10.64
C ARG A 18 0.12 -1.18 11.81
N PRO A 19 -0.68 -0.14 12.09
CA PRO A 19 -1.80 -0.24 13.02
C PRO A 19 -2.82 -1.29 12.56
N ASP A 20 -3.45 -1.95 13.53
CA ASP A 20 -4.52 -2.92 13.29
C ASP A 20 -5.93 -2.29 13.29
N HIS A 21 -6.00 -0.96 13.21
CA HIS A 21 -7.23 -0.17 13.22
C HIS A 21 -7.09 1.03 12.28
N SER A 22 -8.23 1.63 11.89
CA SER A 22 -8.23 2.88 11.10
C SER A 22 -7.76 4.08 11.91
N PHE A 23 -7.17 5.06 11.24
CA PHE A 23 -6.65 6.27 11.86
C PHE A 23 -6.61 7.45 10.91
N VAL A 24 -6.51 8.64 11.49
CA VAL A 24 -6.11 9.86 10.78
C VAL A 24 -4.67 10.18 11.19
N HIS A 25 -3.77 10.28 10.22
CA HIS A 25 -2.38 10.66 10.47
C HIS A 25 -2.16 12.14 10.24
N PHE A 26 -1.67 12.82 11.26
CA PHE A 26 -1.11 14.16 11.16
C PHE A 26 -0.16 14.42 12.34
N ASP A 27 0.85 15.26 12.13
CA ASP A 27 1.79 15.69 13.16
C ASP A 27 2.51 14.53 13.88
N GLY A 28 3.04 13.58 13.08
CA GLY A 28 3.83 12.44 13.58
C GLY A 28 3.05 11.43 14.44
N ALA A 29 1.72 11.43 14.33
CA ALA A 29 0.85 10.65 15.19
C ALA A 29 -0.42 10.19 14.47
N GLY A 30 -0.94 9.06 14.93
CA GLY A 30 -2.27 8.58 14.59
C GLY A 30 -3.32 9.09 15.58
N HIS A 31 -4.47 9.47 15.05
CA HIS A 31 -5.63 9.94 15.79
C HIS A 31 -6.88 9.13 15.40
N SER A 32 -7.90 9.15 16.25
CA SER A 32 -9.19 8.49 15.97
C SER A 32 -9.77 8.90 14.62
N LEU A 33 -10.46 7.98 13.93
CA LEU A 33 -11.16 8.27 12.68
C LEU A 33 -12.24 9.35 12.87
N ASP A 34 -12.76 9.55 14.08
CA ASP A 34 -13.69 10.64 14.41
C ASP A 34 -13.07 12.04 14.26
N THR A 35 -11.74 12.15 14.15
CA THR A 35 -11.07 13.42 13.85
C THR A 35 -10.84 13.63 12.36
N ALA A 36 -11.39 12.76 11.50
CA ALA A 36 -11.27 12.92 10.07
C ALA A 36 -11.96 14.21 9.61
N PRO A 37 -11.39 14.92 8.63
CA PRO A 37 -12.02 16.12 8.09
C PRO A 37 -13.35 15.79 7.41
N ASP A 38 -14.29 16.73 7.43
CA ASP A 38 -15.56 16.58 6.71
C ASP A 38 -15.33 16.22 5.23
N GLY A 39 -16.22 15.40 4.68
CA GLY A 39 -16.15 14.95 3.29
C GLY A 39 -14.98 13.99 2.98
N TRP A 40 -14.26 13.47 3.98
CA TRP A 40 -13.13 12.56 3.71
C TRP A 40 -13.53 11.33 2.88
N ARG A 41 -14.75 10.84 3.00
CA ARG A 41 -15.26 9.69 2.21
C ARG A 41 -15.48 10.01 0.73
N GLU A 42 -15.56 11.28 0.36
CA GLU A 42 -15.70 11.72 -1.03
C GLU A 42 -14.35 11.82 -1.75
N ARG A 43 -13.25 11.64 -1.01
CA ARG A 43 -11.89 11.61 -1.55
C ARG A 43 -11.63 10.30 -2.28
N GLN A 44 -10.64 10.29 -3.16
CA GLN A 44 -10.27 9.09 -3.90
C GLN A 44 -9.76 8.00 -2.96
N ALA A 45 -10.38 6.84 -3.01
CA ALA A 45 -9.89 5.63 -2.34
C ALA A 45 -8.65 5.10 -3.07
N VAL A 46 -7.54 4.96 -2.34
CA VAL A 46 -6.27 4.40 -2.83
C VAL A 46 -5.81 3.27 -1.91
N LEU A 47 -5.76 2.04 -2.42
CA LEU A 47 -5.32 0.87 -1.68
C LEU A 47 -3.82 0.94 -1.40
N ALA A 48 -3.47 0.95 -0.11
CA ALA A 48 -2.11 0.87 0.41
C ALA A 48 -1.85 -0.55 0.97
N TYR A 49 -1.28 -1.40 0.13
CA TYR A 49 -0.89 -2.78 0.47
C TYR A 49 0.58 -2.88 0.96
N GLY A 50 1.38 -1.85 0.68
CA GLY A 50 2.82 -1.75 0.97
C GLY A 50 3.16 -0.74 2.07
N SER A 51 4.27 -0.02 1.90
CA SER A 51 4.78 0.90 2.93
C SER A 51 3.89 2.10 3.23
N ASN A 52 3.00 2.50 2.32
CA ASN A 52 2.12 3.66 2.56
C ASN A 52 1.05 3.38 3.64
N ALA A 53 0.92 2.14 4.13
CA ALA A 53 0.12 1.83 5.31
C ALA A 53 0.84 2.15 6.65
N CYS A 54 2.16 2.41 6.62
CA CYS A 54 2.98 2.63 7.81
C CYS A 54 3.00 4.12 8.22
N PRO A 55 2.62 4.49 9.47
CA PRO A 55 2.68 5.86 9.99
C PRO A 55 4.03 6.57 9.79
N SER A 56 5.16 5.93 10.13
CA SER A 56 6.48 6.52 9.91
C SER A 56 6.76 6.83 8.43
N LYS A 57 6.22 6.03 7.49
CA LYS A 57 6.32 6.30 6.05
C LYS A 57 5.48 7.53 5.66
N ILE A 58 4.33 7.76 6.31
CA ILE A 58 3.50 8.94 6.08
C ILE A 58 4.24 10.21 6.50
N THR A 59 4.91 10.19 7.66
CA THR A 59 5.77 11.31 8.07
C THR A 59 6.93 11.52 7.13
N TRP A 60 7.58 10.45 6.67
CA TRP A 60 8.62 10.57 5.63
C TRP A 60 8.09 11.25 4.36
N LEU A 61 6.87 10.92 3.90
CA LEU A 61 6.25 11.60 2.75
C LEU A 61 6.03 13.11 3.00
N ARG A 62 5.73 13.48 4.24
CA ARG A 62 5.57 14.88 4.65
C ARG A 62 6.90 15.63 4.66
N GLU A 63 7.92 15.03 5.25
CA GLU A 63 9.24 15.65 5.41
C GLU A 63 10.00 15.73 4.09
N GLU A 64 9.96 14.67 3.28
CA GLU A 64 10.79 14.57 2.07
C GLU A 64 10.07 15.02 0.79
N LEU A 65 8.75 14.82 0.71
CA LEU A 65 7.97 15.10 -0.49
C LEU A 65 6.88 16.15 -0.28
N GLY A 66 6.81 16.76 0.91
CA GLY A 66 5.91 17.87 1.19
C GLY A 66 4.44 17.49 1.33
N LEU A 67 4.11 16.24 1.67
CA LEU A 67 2.73 15.81 1.94
C LEU A 67 2.00 16.76 2.91
N GLN A 68 0.86 17.31 2.51
CA GLN A 68 0.09 18.25 3.33
C GLN A 68 -1.19 17.63 3.92
N GLY A 69 -1.66 18.24 5.01
CA GLY A 69 -2.94 17.93 5.63
C GLY A 69 -3.01 16.55 6.31
N PRO A 70 -4.18 16.22 6.90
CA PRO A 70 -4.43 14.91 7.50
C PRO A 70 -4.59 13.83 6.42
N VAL A 71 -3.94 12.69 6.65
CA VAL A 71 -4.11 11.48 5.83
C VAL A 71 -5.10 10.56 6.52
N VAL A 72 -6.19 10.23 5.84
CA VAL A 72 -7.20 9.33 6.38
C VAL A 72 -6.90 7.91 5.89
N VAL A 73 -6.59 7.01 6.82
CA VAL A 73 -6.19 5.63 6.54
C VAL A 73 -7.21 4.70 7.17
N VAL A 74 -7.97 4.00 6.34
CA VAL A 74 -9.03 3.09 6.79
C VAL A 74 -8.62 1.66 6.55
N ARG A 75 -8.76 0.81 7.57
CA ARG A 75 -8.49 -0.61 7.46
C ARG A 75 -9.55 -1.27 6.57
N ALA A 76 -9.11 -2.09 5.63
CA ALA A 76 -9.99 -2.76 4.67
C ALA A 76 -9.62 -4.23 4.51
N ARG A 77 -10.65 -5.07 4.45
CA ARG A 77 -10.57 -6.47 4.06
C ARG A 77 -10.59 -6.55 2.54
N SER A 78 -9.56 -7.14 1.96
CA SER A 78 -9.47 -7.41 0.53
C SER A 78 -9.65 -8.91 0.26
N VAL A 79 -10.40 -9.25 -0.78
CA VAL A 79 -10.57 -10.62 -1.27
C VAL A 79 -10.10 -10.72 -2.70
N GLY A 80 -9.34 -11.76 -3.03
CA GLY A 80 -8.85 -11.99 -4.39
C GLY A 80 -7.61 -11.17 -4.77
N LEU A 81 -7.04 -10.42 -3.83
CA LEU A 81 -5.80 -9.67 -3.98
C LEU A 81 -4.84 -10.04 -2.84
N ALA A 82 -3.54 -9.97 -3.10
CA ALA A 82 -2.52 -10.21 -2.09
C ALA A 82 -1.32 -9.27 -2.27
N ALA A 83 -0.75 -8.81 -1.15
CA ALA A 83 0.55 -8.18 -1.14
C ALA A 83 1.64 -9.25 -1.22
N VAL A 84 2.47 -9.16 -2.26
CA VAL A 84 3.57 -10.11 -2.51
C VAL A 84 4.88 -9.38 -2.68
N TRP A 85 5.99 -10.10 -2.54
CA TRP A 85 7.30 -9.54 -2.79
C TRP A 85 7.53 -9.34 -4.29
N ALA A 86 8.08 -8.20 -4.67
CA ALA A 86 8.47 -7.93 -6.05
C ALA A 86 9.77 -8.65 -6.40
N SER A 87 9.96 -8.95 -7.69
CA SER A 87 11.16 -9.61 -8.22
C SER A 87 12.44 -8.77 -8.06
N GLY A 88 12.33 -7.44 -8.18
CA GLY A 88 13.44 -6.51 -8.08
C GLY A 88 13.77 -6.09 -6.65
N LEU A 89 14.98 -5.57 -6.45
CA LEU A 89 15.41 -4.95 -5.19
C LEU A 89 15.43 -3.43 -5.32
N ARG A 90 15.26 -2.73 -4.20
CA ARG A 90 15.38 -1.27 -4.14
C ARG A 90 16.86 -0.88 -4.20
N VAL A 91 17.20 0.00 -5.13
CA VAL A 91 18.59 0.50 -5.30
C VAL A 91 19.12 1.19 -4.04
N ARG A 92 18.25 1.87 -3.28
CA ARG A 92 18.65 2.69 -2.12
C ARG A 92 19.22 1.87 -0.95
N ASP A 93 18.58 0.75 -0.64
CA ASP A 93 18.78 0.01 0.62
C ASP A 93 18.81 -1.51 0.43
N GLY A 94 18.73 -2.00 -0.81
CA GLY A 94 18.74 -3.44 -1.13
C GLY A 94 17.48 -4.18 -0.70
N GLN A 95 16.53 -3.51 -0.05
CA GLN A 95 15.28 -4.10 0.42
C GLN A 95 14.39 -4.51 -0.75
N ARG A 96 13.70 -5.65 -0.61
CA ARG A 96 12.69 -6.10 -1.57
C ARG A 96 11.39 -5.31 -1.36
N PRO A 97 10.85 -4.62 -2.39
CA PRO A 97 9.60 -3.90 -2.27
C PRO A 97 8.40 -4.85 -2.38
N THR A 98 7.25 -4.43 -1.85
CA THR A 98 5.98 -5.10 -2.06
C THR A 98 5.38 -4.70 -3.40
N THR A 99 4.66 -5.62 -4.05
CA THR A 99 3.75 -5.36 -5.17
C THR A 99 2.40 -6.04 -4.88
N LEU A 100 1.38 -5.73 -5.68
CA LEU A 100 0.04 -6.30 -5.57
C LEU A 100 -0.20 -7.28 -6.71
N VAL A 101 -0.85 -8.41 -6.41
CA VAL A 101 -1.26 -9.37 -7.43
C VAL A 101 -2.70 -9.81 -7.26
N ALA A 102 -3.31 -10.23 -8.36
CA ALA A 102 -4.54 -11.01 -8.31
C ALA A 102 -4.23 -12.41 -7.73
N MET A 103 -4.95 -12.79 -6.69
CA MET A 103 -4.80 -14.08 -6.03
C MET A 103 -6.16 -14.59 -5.55
N PRO A 104 -6.94 -15.24 -6.43
CA PRO A 104 -8.28 -15.75 -6.10
C PRO A 104 -8.27 -16.64 -4.86
N GLY A 105 -9.27 -16.46 -3.99
CA GLY A 105 -9.42 -17.22 -2.75
C GLY A 105 -8.59 -16.71 -1.57
N VAL A 106 -7.66 -15.78 -1.79
CA VAL A 106 -6.93 -15.13 -0.70
C VAL A 106 -7.73 -13.98 -0.11
N VAL A 107 -7.62 -13.83 1.21
CA VAL A 107 -8.21 -12.74 1.98
C VAL A 107 -7.08 -12.09 2.79
N GLU A 108 -6.90 -10.78 2.63
CA GLU A 108 -5.89 -10.01 3.36
C GLU A 108 -6.48 -8.73 3.95
N TRP A 109 -5.84 -8.22 5.00
CA TRP A 109 -6.13 -6.89 5.53
C TRP A 109 -5.10 -5.90 4.98
N HIS A 110 -5.61 -4.85 4.37
CA HIS A 110 -4.84 -3.74 3.82
C HIS A 110 -5.35 -2.42 4.41
N ALA A 111 -4.72 -1.33 4.02
CA ALA A 111 -5.18 0.01 4.29
C ALA A 111 -5.72 0.66 3.01
N VAL A 112 -6.69 1.54 3.13
CA VAL A 112 -7.17 2.42 2.07
C VAL A 112 -6.96 3.85 2.51
N TRP A 113 -6.20 4.61 1.72
CA TRP A 113 -6.15 6.05 1.86
C TRP A 113 -7.37 6.66 1.22
N PHE A 114 -7.98 7.63 1.90
CA PHE A 114 -8.93 8.54 1.28
C PHE A 114 -8.19 9.84 0.97
N ALA A 115 -7.59 9.87 -0.21
CA ALA A 115 -6.56 10.83 -0.59
C ALA A 115 -7.13 12.04 -1.34
N THR A 116 -6.68 13.24 -0.97
CA THR A 116 -6.95 14.43 -1.79
C THR A 116 -6.15 14.38 -3.09
N PRO A 117 -6.52 15.16 -4.13
CA PRO A 117 -5.72 15.26 -5.35
C PRO A 117 -4.25 15.61 -5.09
N GLU A 118 -3.97 16.53 -4.16
CA GLU A 118 -2.60 16.93 -3.81
C GLU A 118 -1.82 15.80 -3.11
N GLN A 119 -2.51 14.99 -2.31
CA GLN A 119 -1.89 13.80 -1.70
C GLN A 119 -1.57 12.74 -2.77
N ILE A 120 -2.42 12.59 -3.80
CA ILE A 120 -2.14 11.72 -4.95
C ILE A 120 -0.92 12.21 -5.73
N GLU A 121 -0.75 13.52 -5.93
CA GLU A 121 0.45 14.06 -6.59
C GLU A 121 1.74 13.69 -5.85
N VAL A 122 1.72 13.73 -4.51
CA VAL A 122 2.85 13.28 -3.68
C VAL A 122 3.09 11.77 -3.81
N LEU A 123 2.02 10.97 -3.83
CA LEU A 123 2.10 9.54 -4.04
C LEU A 123 2.63 9.21 -5.45
N ASP A 124 2.24 9.95 -6.48
CA ASP A 124 2.74 9.78 -7.85
C ASP A 124 4.25 9.95 -7.94
N VAL A 125 4.79 10.94 -7.23
CA VAL A 125 6.25 11.14 -7.12
C VAL A 125 6.89 10.00 -6.33
N CYS A 126 6.35 9.64 -5.17
CA CYS A 126 6.88 8.56 -4.32
C CYS A 126 6.95 7.22 -5.07
N GLU A 127 5.87 6.88 -5.78
CA GLU A 127 5.72 5.61 -6.49
C GLU A 127 6.35 5.62 -7.88
N ALA A 128 6.89 6.77 -8.31
CA ALA A 128 7.47 7.01 -9.62
C ALA A 128 6.50 6.58 -10.75
N ARG A 129 5.29 7.17 -10.74
CA ARG A 129 4.22 6.90 -11.69
C ARG A 129 4.72 6.96 -13.14
N GLY A 130 4.32 5.99 -13.95
CA GLY A 130 4.70 5.86 -15.35
C GLY A 130 6.08 5.22 -15.58
N SER A 131 6.84 4.92 -14.52
CA SER A 131 8.13 4.21 -14.63
C SER A 131 8.19 2.95 -13.77
N ARG A 132 7.92 3.04 -12.46
CA ARG A 132 7.93 1.89 -11.56
C ARG A 132 6.52 1.36 -11.32
N HIS A 133 5.56 2.25 -11.16
CA HIS A 133 4.16 1.89 -10.97
C HIS A 133 3.24 2.66 -11.92
N HIS A 134 2.06 2.11 -12.13
CA HIS A 134 0.92 2.83 -12.67
C HIS A 134 -0.07 3.12 -11.55
N LEU A 135 -0.59 4.35 -11.49
CA LEU A 135 -1.83 4.58 -10.77
C LEU A 135 -2.97 3.99 -11.61
N SER A 136 -3.77 3.11 -11.02
CA SER A 136 -4.79 2.38 -11.78
C SER A 136 -6.01 2.10 -10.95
N ARG A 137 -7.19 2.21 -11.57
CA ARG A 137 -8.44 1.71 -11.01
C ARG A 137 -8.46 0.19 -11.07
N LEU A 138 -8.84 -0.46 -9.97
CA LEU A 138 -8.90 -1.91 -9.84
C LEU A 138 -10.27 -2.44 -10.26
N HIS A 139 -10.27 -3.51 -11.06
CA HIS A 139 -11.49 -4.29 -11.40
C HIS A 139 -11.42 -5.73 -10.88
N THR A 140 -10.31 -6.10 -10.23
CA THR A 140 -10.11 -7.43 -9.64
C THR A 140 -10.20 -7.38 -8.13
N GLY A 141 -10.89 -8.36 -7.56
CA GLY A 141 -11.07 -8.50 -6.12
C GLY A 141 -12.15 -7.60 -5.56
N THR A 142 -12.42 -7.74 -4.27
CA THR A 142 -13.35 -6.87 -3.53
C THR A 142 -12.62 -6.23 -2.36
N ILE A 143 -13.02 -5.00 -2.01
CA ILE A 143 -12.43 -4.23 -0.92
C ILE A 143 -13.57 -3.73 -0.05
N THR A 144 -13.60 -4.21 1.19
CA THR A 144 -14.61 -3.86 2.18
C THR A 144 -13.93 -3.20 3.36
N LEU A 145 -14.33 -1.98 3.71
CA LEU A 145 -13.85 -1.28 4.90
C LEU A 145 -14.24 -2.04 6.18
N GLU A 146 -13.56 -1.74 7.28
CA GLU A 146 -13.82 -2.39 8.58
C GLU A 146 -15.27 -2.20 9.09
N ASP A 147 -15.96 -1.14 8.67
CA ASP A 147 -17.36 -0.87 8.99
C ASP A 147 -18.36 -1.64 8.11
N GLY A 148 -17.86 -2.47 7.19
CA GLY A 148 -18.66 -3.26 6.25
C GLY A 148 -18.97 -2.56 4.92
N THR A 149 -18.55 -1.31 4.73
CA THR A 149 -18.75 -0.60 3.46
C THR A 149 -17.93 -1.24 2.35
N GLU A 150 -18.56 -1.72 1.29
CA GLU A 150 -17.87 -2.17 0.07
C GLU A 150 -17.53 -0.96 -0.82
N LEU A 151 -16.31 -0.95 -1.35
CA LEU A 151 -15.83 0.09 -2.26
C LEU A 151 -15.81 -0.43 -3.70
N ASP A 152 -16.34 0.35 -4.63
CA ASP A 152 -16.45 0.04 -6.06
C ASP A 152 -15.49 0.85 -6.95
N ASP A 153 -15.00 2.02 -6.50
CA ASP A 153 -14.00 2.84 -7.20
C ASP A 153 -12.69 2.96 -6.39
N VAL A 154 -11.90 1.89 -6.37
CA VAL A 154 -10.60 1.87 -5.68
C VAL A 154 -9.44 1.93 -6.67
N CYS A 155 -8.52 2.85 -6.42
CA CYS A 155 -7.26 2.94 -7.13
C CYS A 155 -6.14 2.23 -6.37
N ALA A 156 -5.07 1.83 -7.06
CA ALA A 156 -3.82 1.44 -6.44
C ALA A 156 -2.63 1.76 -7.36
N TYR A 157 -1.44 1.84 -6.76
CA TYR A 157 -0.20 1.83 -7.52
C TYR A 157 0.20 0.38 -7.79
N VAL A 158 0.11 -0.06 -9.04
CA VAL A 158 0.44 -1.43 -9.47
C VAL A 158 1.75 -1.44 -10.25
N GLY A 159 2.51 -2.54 -10.20
CA GLY A 159 3.81 -2.64 -10.87
C GLY A 159 3.72 -2.39 -12.38
N ALA A 160 4.57 -1.51 -12.91
CA ALA A 160 4.61 -1.15 -14.34
C ALA A 160 5.67 -1.93 -15.15
N THR A 161 6.65 -2.51 -14.46
CA THR A 161 7.80 -3.19 -15.08
C THR A 161 8.11 -4.49 -14.35
N ASP A 162 8.91 -5.35 -14.97
CA ASP A 162 9.31 -6.66 -14.45
C ASP A 162 9.86 -6.62 -13.02
N VAL A 163 10.67 -5.62 -12.68
CA VAL A 163 11.22 -5.37 -11.33
C VAL A 163 10.16 -5.01 -10.27
N ARG A 164 8.90 -4.79 -10.69
CA ARG A 164 7.72 -4.59 -9.85
C ARG A 164 6.63 -5.64 -10.06
N PHE A 165 6.87 -6.63 -10.91
CA PHE A 165 6.07 -7.84 -10.97
C PHE A 165 6.44 -8.79 -9.83
N PRO A 166 5.53 -9.72 -9.47
CA PRO A 166 5.77 -10.66 -8.37
C PRO A 166 7.06 -11.45 -8.56
N LEU A 167 7.79 -11.68 -7.47
CA LEU A 167 8.79 -12.73 -7.38
C LEU A 167 8.08 -14.08 -7.35
N LEU A 168 8.44 -14.98 -8.26
CA LEU A 168 7.97 -16.35 -8.29
C LEU A 168 9.07 -17.28 -7.78
N VAL A 169 8.78 -17.99 -6.69
CA VAL A 169 9.60 -19.10 -6.19
C VAL A 169 8.85 -20.38 -6.52
N ASP A 170 9.49 -21.28 -7.26
CA ASP A 170 8.86 -22.50 -7.81
C ASP A 170 7.56 -22.21 -8.59
N GLY A 171 7.51 -21.05 -9.26
CA GLY A 171 6.35 -20.61 -10.04
C GLY A 171 5.22 -19.97 -9.22
N VAL A 172 5.38 -19.80 -7.90
CA VAL A 172 4.36 -19.28 -7.00
C VAL A 172 4.77 -17.90 -6.46
N PRO A 173 3.87 -16.88 -6.48
CA PRO A 173 4.14 -15.60 -5.84
C PRO A 173 4.36 -15.73 -4.33
N VAL A 174 5.37 -15.05 -3.80
CA VAL A 174 5.70 -15.10 -2.36
C VAL A 174 4.95 -14.01 -1.60
N ARG A 175 4.05 -14.39 -0.69
CA ARG A 175 3.23 -13.43 0.07
C ARG A 175 4.04 -12.73 1.16
N VAL A 176 3.81 -11.43 1.29
CA VAL A 176 4.41 -10.60 2.36
C VAL A 176 3.95 -11.08 3.74
N ALA A 177 2.71 -11.60 3.83
CA ALA A 177 2.16 -12.14 5.06
C ALA A 177 2.82 -13.46 5.52
N GLU A 178 3.56 -14.14 4.65
CA GLU A 178 4.15 -15.46 4.92
C GLU A 178 5.65 -15.40 5.11
N VAL A 179 6.34 -14.53 4.36
CA VAL A 179 7.80 -14.43 4.39
C VAL A 179 8.21 -13.03 4.84
N PRO A 180 8.94 -12.90 5.97
CA PRO A 180 9.41 -11.61 6.43
C PRO A 180 10.50 -11.05 5.53
N GLN A 181 10.69 -9.74 5.58
CA GLN A 181 11.64 -9.04 4.72
C GLN A 181 13.08 -9.56 4.80
N CYS A 182 13.55 -9.90 6.01
CA CYS A 182 14.91 -10.42 6.21
C CYS A 182 15.18 -11.73 5.45
N GLU A 183 14.15 -12.52 5.21
CA GLU A 183 14.22 -13.73 4.38
C GLU A 183 13.97 -13.40 2.92
N ALA A 184 12.97 -12.57 2.63
CA ALA A 184 12.56 -12.21 1.28
C ALA A 184 13.71 -11.63 0.44
N VAL A 185 14.59 -10.81 1.03
CA VAL A 185 15.74 -10.24 0.30
C VAL A 185 16.68 -11.29 -0.27
N GLY A 186 16.81 -12.45 0.38
CA GLY A 186 17.68 -13.55 -0.03
C GLY A 186 17.03 -14.57 -0.96
N LEU A 187 15.73 -14.44 -1.25
CA LEU A 187 15.04 -15.38 -2.12
C LEU A 187 15.48 -15.22 -3.58
N GLU A 188 15.73 -16.36 -4.21
CA GLU A 188 16.00 -16.49 -5.64
C GLU A 188 14.74 -17.02 -6.36
N GLY A 189 14.44 -16.47 -7.52
CA GLY A 189 13.25 -16.81 -8.28
C GLY A 189 13.19 -16.04 -9.59
N SER A 190 12.11 -16.20 -10.34
CA SER A 190 11.88 -15.49 -11.59
C SER A 190 10.87 -14.35 -11.42
N PRO A 191 10.94 -13.28 -12.23
CA PRO A 191 9.86 -12.32 -12.31
C PRO A 191 8.62 -12.99 -12.94
N GLY A 192 7.45 -12.74 -12.36
CA GLY A 192 6.19 -12.99 -13.05
C GLY A 192 6.06 -12.12 -14.30
N THR A 193 5.19 -12.52 -15.21
CA THR A 193 4.96 -11.79 -16.47
C THR A 193 3.95 -10.65 -16.34
N SER A 194 3.18 -10.62 -15.26
CA SER A 194 2.25 -9.54 -14.91
C SER A 194 1.84 -9.63 -13.43
N HIS A 195 1.08 -8.65 -12.95
CA HIS A 195 0.39 -8.72 -11.66
C HIS A 195 -0.96 -9.46 -11.72
N GLY A 196 -1.48 -9.80 -12.91
CA GLY A 196 -2.74 -10.54 -13.07
C GLY A 196 -4.03 -9.79 -12.71
N ILE A 197 -3.92 -8.51 -12.35
CA ILE A 197 -5.04 -7.63 -11.96
C ILE A 197 -5.62 -6.98 -13.22
N GLU A 198 -6.93 -7.08 -13.40
CA GLU A 198 -7.68 -6.28 -14.36
C GLU A 198 -7.76 -4.83 -13.88
N ILE A 199 -7.32 -3.89 -14.73
CA ILE A 199 -7.14 -2.49 -14.36
C ILE A 199 -7.56 -1.53 -15.48
N THR A 200 -7.84 -0.28 -15.09
CA THR A 200 -7.82 0.86 -16.00
C THR A 200 -6.73 1.83 -15.55
N LEU A 201 -5.79 2.14 -16.44
CA LEU A 201 -4.76 3.16 -16.20
C LEU A 201 -5.43 4.53 -16.07
N LEU A 202 -4.98 5.30 -15.09
CA LEU A 202 -5.37 6.70 -14.91
C LEU A 202 -4.28 7.64 -15.42
#